data_AF-A4E8H7-F1
#
_entry.id   AF-A4E8H7-F1
#
_cell.length_a   1.000
_cell.length_b   1.000
_cell.length_c   1.000
_cell.angle_alpha   90.00
_cell.angle_beta   90.00
_cell.angle_gamma   90.00
#
_symmetry.space_group_name_H-M   'P 1'
#
loop_
_entity.id
_entity.type
_entity.pdbx_description
1 polymer ?
#
loop_
_entity_poly.entity_id
_entity_poly.type
_entity_poly.pdbx_seq_one_letter_code
_entity_poly.pdbx_strand_id
1 'polypeptide(L)'
;MSSVWLSDQDDVYLNSFCFGYRQDSTFDPHYLAYMLRSSSIRSDLTLLAQGISRFNISKNKVMELSVPVPSAAEQKQIGQYFARLDSLITLHQRMGPIFCFCAHGSRTNFASTLQG
;
A
#
# COMPACT_ATOMS: atom_id res chain seq x y z
N MET A 1 2.64 1.23 6.65
CA MET A 1 1.89 1.13 5.38
C MET A 1 1.26 -0.26 5.36
N SER A 2 -0.03 -0.41 5.05
CA SER A 2 -0.63 -1.73 4.79
C SER A 2 -0.34 -2.17 3.36
N SER A 3 -0.41 -3.46 3.08
CA SER A 3 -0.34 -4.04 1.73
C SER A 3 -1.35 -5.17 1.62
N VAL A 4 -1.75 -5.51 0.38
CA VAL A 4 -2.67 -6.61 0.10
C VAL A 4 -1.95 -7.65 -0.73
N TRP A 5 -2.09 -8.91 -0.34
CA TRP A 5 -1.57 -10.07 -1.05
C TRP A 5 -2.75 -10.95 -1.47
N LEU A 6 -3.01 -11.02 -2.78
CA LEU A 6 -4.18 -11.71 -3.34
C LEU A 6 -3.89 -13.16 -3.78
N SER A 7 -2.62 -13.56 -3.77
CA SER A 7 -2.23 -14.90 -4.22
C SER A 7 -2.40 -15.90 -3.06
N ASP A 8 -2.95 -17.06 -3.38
CA ASP A 8 -3.03 -18.19 -2.44
C ASP A 8 -1.82 -19.09 -2.67
N GLN A 9 -0.73 -18.78 -1.98
CA GLN A 9 0.49 -19.57 -1.95
C GLN A 9 0.72 -20.06 -0.53
N ASP A 10 1.19 -21.30 -0.43
CA ASP A 10 1.70 -21.85 0.82
C ASP A 10 3.07 -21.23 1.13
N ASP A 11 3.51 -21.31 2.39
CA ASP A 11 4.83 -20.86 2.86
C ASP A 11 5.15 -19.36 2.67
N VAL A 12 4.15 -18.48 2.87
CA VAL A 12 4.37 -17.02 2.85
C VAL A 12 5.20 -16.57 4.06
N TYR A 13 6.39 -16.05 3.79
CA TYR A 13 7.26 -15.45 4.79
C TYR A 13 6.92 -13.96 5.03
N LEU A 14 6.74 -13.59 6.29
CA LEU A 14 6.69 -12.20 6.74
C LEU A 14 7.84 -11.94 7.70
N ASN A 15 8.45 -10.76 7.59
CA ASN A 15 9.48 -10.35 8.54
C ASN A 15 8.90 -10.19 9.97
N SER A 16 9.78 -10.17 10.97
CA SER A 16 9.41 -10.06 12.39
C SER A 16 8.70 -8.76 12.79
N PHE A 17 8.70 -7.74 11.92
CA PHE A 17 8.03 -6.45 12.15
C PHE A 17 6.65 -6.36 11.48
N CYS A 18 6.23 -7.43 10.82
CA CYS A 18 4.98 -7.52 10.09
C CYS A 18 4.15 -8.67 10.65
N PHE A 19 2.84 -8.49 10.70
CA PHE A 19 1.91 -9.58 10.92
C PHE A 19 0.90 -9.61 9.78
N GLY A 20 0.51 -10.81 9.37
CA GLY A 20 -0.53 -11.04 8.38
C GLY A 20 -1.91 -11.10 9.04
N TYR A 21 -2.90 -10.62 8.31
CA TYR A 21 -4.32 -10.79 8.63
C TYR A 21 -5.01 -11.43 7.42
N ARG A 22 -5.54 -12.64 7.60
CA ARG A 22 -6.37 -13.32 6.61
C ARG A 22 -7.82 -13.11 7.01
N GLN A 23 -8.54 -12.32 6.21
CA GLN A 23 -9.94 -12.00 6.45
C GLN A 23 -10.89 -13.11 5.97
N ASP A 24 -12.12 -13.10 6.49
CA ASP A 24 -13.20 -14.06 6.24
C ASP A 24 -14.18 -13.63 5.13
N SER A 25 -13.72 -12.81 4.17
CA SER A 25 -14.50 -12.17 3.09
C SER A 25 -15.46 -11.05 3.48
N THR A 26 -15.46 -10.60 4.75
CA THR A 26 -16.23 -9.43 5.20
C THR A 26 -15.87 -8.15 4.44
N PHE A 27 -14.61 -8.01 4.02
CA PHE A 27 -14.14 -6.83 3.30
C PHE A 27 -13.72 -7.12 1.86
N ASP A 28 -13.90 -6.14 0.98
CA ASP A 28 -13.12 -6.10 -0.25
C ASP A 28 -11.63 -5.90 0.10
N PRO A 29 -10.69 -6.70 -0.45
CA PRO A 29 -9.28 -6.63 -0.07
C PRO A 29 -8.64 -5.26 -0.34
N HIS A 30 -9.02 -4.59 -1.43
CA HIS A 30 -8.50 -3.26 -1.74
C HIS A 30 -9.08 -2.22 -0.80
N TYR A 31 -10.39 -2.28 -0.54
CA TYR A 31 -11.03 -1.42 0.46
C TYR A 31 -10.34 -1.54 1.82
N LEU A 32 -10.17 -2.76 2.33
CA LEU A 32 -9.50 -3.01 3.61
C LEU A 32 -8.10 -2.38 3.64
N ALA A 33 -7.31 -2.58 2.57
CA ALA A 33 -5.98 -2.00 2.47
C ALA A 33 -6.00 -0.47 2.55
N TYR A 34 -6.92 0.20 1.84
CA TYR A 34 -7.04 1.68 1.87
C TYR A 34 -7.63 2.21 3.17
N MET A 35 -8.62 1.53 3.75
CA MET A 35 -9.24 1.89 5.03
C MET A 35 -8.20 1.87 6.16
N LEU A 36 -7.31 0.86 6.20
CA LEU A 36 -6.18 0.80 7.14
C LEU A 36 -5.13 1.93 6.95
N ARG A 37 -5.13 2.60 5.80
CA ARG A 37 -4.27 3.77 5.51
C ARG A 37 -4.96 5.09 5.80
N SER A 38 -6.27 5.09 6.05
CA SER A 38 -7.02 6.32 6.34
C SER A 38 -6.50 7.00 7.61
N SER A 39 -6.61 8.32 7.66
CA SER A 39 -6.10 9.12 8.79
C SER A 39 -6.74 8.70 10.12
N SER A 40 -8.06 8.44 10.14
CA SER A 40 -8.77 8.01 11.35
C SER A 40 -8.18 6.72 11.91
N ILE A 41 -8.10 5.66 11.08
CA ILE A 41 -7.60 4.36 11.53
C ILE A 41 -6.11 4.43 11.87
N ARG A 42 -5.33 5.26 11.16
CA ARG A 42 -3.92 5.46 11.49
C ARG A 42 -3.73 6.18 12.82
N SER A 43 -4.61 7.10 13.19
CA SER A 43 -4.60 7.72 14.52
C SER A 43 -4.86 6.69 15.60
N ASP A 44 -5.88 5.84 15.42
CA ASP A 44 -6.20 4.77 16.39
C ASP A 44 -5.04 3.78 16.53
N LEU A 45 -4.46 3.34 15.41
CA LEU A 45 -3.27 2.48 15.41
C LEU A 45 -2.07 3.13 16.09
N THR A 46 -1.92 4.45 15.99
CA THR A 46 -0.84 5.19 16.64
C THR A 46 -1.05 5.22 18.16
N LEU A 47 -2.29 5.31 18.64
CA LEU A 47 -2.62 5.23 20.07
C LEU A 47 -2.36 3.84 20.65
N LEU A 48 -2.53 2.79 19.85
CA LEU A 48 -2.23 1.41 20.24
C LEU A 48 -0.73 1.08 20.23
N ALA A 49 0.10 1.94 19.66
CA ALA A 49 1.52 1.70 19.53
C ALA A 49 2.24 1.88 20.87
N GLN A 50 3.08 0.90 21.24
CA GLN A 50 3.79 0.85 22.51
C GLN A 50 5.30 0.83 22.29
N GLY A 51 6.05 1.50 23.16
CA GLY A 51 7.52 1.55 23.13
C GLY A 51 8.07 2.96 23.26
N ILE A 52 9.38 3.08 23.50
CA ILE A 52 10.07 4.37 23.68
C ILE A 52 10.91 4.69 22.43
N SER A 53 11.89 3.83 22.13
CA SER A 53 12.76 4.01 20.96
C SER A 53 12.23 3.33 19.70
N ARG A 54 11.44 2.26 19.86
CA ARG A 54 10.79 1.52 18.77
C ARG A 54 9.37 1.21 19.17
N PHE A 55 8.44 1.70 18.36
CA PHE A 55 7.02 1.44 18.56
C PHE A 55 6.64 0.09 17.94
N ASN A 56 5.87 -0.70 18.67
CA ASN A 56 5.28 -1.95 18.22
C ASN A 56 3.78 -1.95 18.52
N ILE A 57 2.98 -2.63 17.70
CA ILE A 57 1.54 -2.73 17.85
C ILE A 57 1.18 -4.21 18.00
N SER A 58 0.47 -4.54 19.09
CA SER A 58 0.01 -5.91 19.33
C SER A 58 -1.07 -6.31 18.33
N LYS A 59 -0.91 -7.48 17.70
CA LYS A 59 -1.91 -8.06 16.79
C LYS A 59 -3.30 -8.10 17.42
N ASN A 60 -3.40 -8.58 18.67
CA ASN A 60 -4.68 -8.71 19.37
C ASN A 60 -5.36 -7.35 19.55
N LYS A 61 -4.59 -6.30 19.84
CA LYS A 61 -5.13 -4.94 19.99
C LYS A 61 -5.62 -4.36 18.68
N VAL A 62 -4.97 -4.67 17.56
CA VAL A 62 -5.46 -4.29 16.23
C VAL A 62 -6.79 -4.97 15.90
N MET A 63 -6.95 -6.24 16.30
CA MET A 63 -8.20 -6.98 16.09
C MET A 63 -9.38 -6.45 16.92
N GLU A 64 -9.12 -5.66 17.97
CA GLU A 64 -10.15 -5.01 18.80
C GLU A 64 -10.62 -3.66 18.23
N LEU A 65 -10.00 -3.16 17.15
CA LEU A 65 -10.37 -1.87 16.56
C LEU A 65 -11.76 -1.92 15.92
N SER A 66 -12.59 -0.92 16.25
CA SER A 66 -13.84 -0.67 15.55
C SER A 66 -13.55 0.04 14.23
N VAL A 67 -13.98 -0.57 13.12
CA VAL A 67 -13.77 -0.04 11.77
C VAL A 67 -15.09 0.11 11.03
N PRO A 68 -15.21 1.04 10.07
CA PRO A 68 -16.40 1.13 9.23
C PRO A 68 -16.52 -0.10 8.33
N VAL A 69 -17.73 -0.65 8.25
CA VAL A 69 -18.08 -1.78 7.37
C VAL A 69 -19.25 -1.38 6.46
N PRO A 70 -18.98 -0.64 5.37
CA PRO A 70 -20.03 -0.25 4.43
C PRO A 70 -20.47 -1.44 3.57
N SER A 71 -21.47 -1.25 2.71
CA SER A 71 -21.99 -2.33 1.86
C SER A 71 -20.91 -2.85 0.90
N ALA A 72 -21.00 -4.12 0.50
CA ALA A 72 -20.03 -4.73 -0.41
C ALA A 72 -19.88 -3.95 -1.74
N ALA A 73 -20.97 -3.34 -2.23
CA ALA A 73 -20.94 -2.51 -3.43
C ALA A 73 -20.11 -1.23 -3.23
N GLU A 74 -20.28 -0.54 -2.10
CA GLU A 74 -19.51 0.66 -1.76
C GLU A 74 -18.04 0.34 -1.53
N GLN A 75 -17.75 -0.76 -0.82
CA GLN A 75 -16.38 -1.21 -0.60
C GLN A 75 -15.64 -1.41 -1.93
N LYS A 76 -16.27 -2.12 -2.88
CA LYS A 76 -15.70 -2.36 -4.21
C LYS A 76 -15.47 -1.05 -4.97
N GLN A 77 -16.42 -0.12 -4.95
CA GLN A 77 -16.29 1.17 -5.62
C GLN A 77 -15.12 1.99 -5.06
N ILE A 78 -15.03 2.09 -3.72
CA ILE A 78 -13.96 2.82 -3.04
C ILE A 78 -12.60 2.16 -3.32
N GLY A 79 -12.51 0.84 -3.17
CA GLY A 79 -11.27 0.08 -3.40
C GLY A 79 -10.74 0.25 -4.83
N GLN A 80 -11.62 0.12 -5.83
CA GLN A 80 -11.27 0.30 -7.24
C GLN A 80 -10.86 1.73 -7.56
N TYR A 81 -11.54 2.72 -6.98
CA TYR A 81 -11.22 4.13 -7.21
C TYR A 81 -9.80 4.47 -6.76
N PHE A 82 -9.44 4.13 -5.52
CA PHE A 82 -8.09 4.39 -5.01
C PHE A 82 -7.01 3.54 -5.69
N ALA A 83 -7.31 2.28 -6.02
CA ALA A 83 -6.39 1.43 -6.80
C ALA A 83 -6.07 2.03 -8.17
N ARG A 84 -7.07 2.61 -8.84
CA ARG A 84 -6.88 3.32 -10.11
C ARG A 84 -6.04 4.58 -9.92
N LEU A 85 -6.29 5.37 -8.88
CA LEU A 85 -5.48 6.56 -8.60
C LEU A 85 -4.01 6.21 -8.35
N ASP A 86 -3.74 5.21 -7.52
CA ASP A 86 -2.37 4.74 -7.27
C ASP A 86 -1.69 4.25 -8.55
N SER A 87 -2.44 3.56 -9.42
CA SER A 87 -1.93 3.11 -10.72
C SER A 87 -1.56 4.29 -11.62
N LEU A 88 -2.39 5.34 -11.66
CA LEU A 88 -2.12 6.56 -12.42
C LEU A 88 -0.92 7.33 -11.88
N ILE A 89 -0.83 7.49 -10.55
CA ILE A 89 0.30 8.14 -9.89
C ILE A 89 1.59 7.36 -10.16
N THR A 90 1.55 6.03 -10.01
CA THR A 90 2.69 5.15 -10.29
C THR A 90 3.13 5.24 -11.74
N LEU A 91 2.17 5.28 -12.69
CA LEU A 91 2.44 5.46 -14.10
C LEU A 91 3.15 6.79 -14.37
N HIS A 92 2.62 7.89 -13.81
CA HIS A 92 3.20 9.22 -13.97
C HIS A 92 4.62 9.30 -13.36
N GLN A 93 4.83 8.74 -12.17
CA GLN A 93 6.14 8.74 -11.51
C GLN A 93 7.19 7.91 -12.26
N ARG A 94 6.79 6.81 -12.91
CA ARG A 94 7.67 6.01 -13.77
C ARG A 94 8.01 6.70 -15.09
N MET A 95 7.11 7.52 -15.63
CA MET A 95 7.32 8.30 -16.86
C MET A 95 7.99 9.67 -16.64
N GLY A 96 7.98 10.17 -15.40
CA GLY A 96 8.59 11.44 -14.99
C GLY A 96 10.03 11.68 -15.45
N PRO A 97 10.95 10.70 -15.46
CA PRO A 97 12.30 10.91 -16.00
C PRO A 97 12.39 10.85 -17.53
N ILE A 98 11.41 10.27 -18.25
CA ILE A 98 11.43 10.14 -19.72
C ILE A 98 10.91 11.43 -20.39
N PHE A 99 10.01 12.16 -19.75
CA PHE A 99 9.43 13.40 -20.31
C PHE A 99 10.27 14.67 -20.05
N CYS A 100 11.38 14.59 -19.32
CA CYS A 100 12.24 15.74 -19.05
C CYS A 100 13.37 15.96 -20.08
N PHE A 101 13.43 15.20 -21.19
CA PHE A 101 14.56 15.30 -22.14
C PHE A 101 14.23 15.40 -23.64
N CYS A 102 13.05 15.88 -24.01
CA CYS A 102 12.73 16.19 -25.42
C CYS A 102 12.08 17.57 -25.62
N ALA A 103 12.54 18.60 -24.91
CA ALA A 103 12.21 19.98 -25.23
C ALA A 103 13.35 20.77 -25.89
N HIS A 104 14.52 20.17 -26.14
CA HIS A 104 15.53 20.72 -27.06
C HIS A 104 16.06 19.59 -27.95
N GLY A 105 15.80 19.72 -29.25
CA GLY A 105 16.24 18.76 -30.25
C GLY A 105 17.77 18.63 -30.24
N SER A 106 18.26 17.45 -29.90
CA SER A 106 19.49 16.89 -30.44
C SER A 106 19.53 15.40 -30.13
N ARG A 107 19.48 14.60 -31.20
CA ARG A 107 19.71 13.16 -31.16
C ARG A 107 21.12 12.92 -30.62
N THR A 108 21.26 12.25 -29.49
CA THR A 108 22.45 11.44 -29.22
C THR A 108 22.05 10.14 -28.54
N ASN A 109 22.39 9.04 -29.19
CA ASN A 109 22.42 7.71 -28.58
C ASN A 109 23.55 7.70 -27.55
N PHE A 110 23.28 7.24 -26.32
CA PHE A 110 24.35 6.81 -25.42
C PHE A 110 24.12 5.35 -25.01
N ALA A 111 24.64 4.47 -25.87
CA ALA A 111 25.19 3.20 -25.43
C ALA A 111 26.65 3.46 -24.96
N SER A 112 27.15 2.63 -24.03
CA SER A 112 28.48 2.64 -23.40
C SER A 112 28.76 3.80 -22.44
N THR A 113 29.09 3.57 -21.16
CA THR A 113 30.37 2.98 -20.73
C THR A 113 30.26 2.53 -19.26
N LEU A 114 30.47 1.24 -18.99
CA LEU A 114 30.84 0.71 -17.67
C LEU A 114 32.19 0.02 -17.85
N GLN A 115 33.26 0.76 -17.59
CA GLN A 115 34.60 0.23 -17.30
C GLN A 115 35.43 1.36 -16.69
N GLY A 116 35.95 1.11 -15.49
CA GLY A 116 36.74 2.02 -14.66
C GLY A 116 36.63 1.61 -13.21
#